data_AF-A0A3D2FYV0-F1
#
_entry.id   AF-A0A3D2FYV0-F1
#
_cell.length_a   1.000
_cell.length_b   1.000
_cell.length_c   1.000
_cell.angle_alpha   90.00
_cell.angle_beta   90.00
_cell.angle_gamma   90.00
#
_symmetry.space_group_name_H-M   'P 1'
#
loop_
_entity.id
_entity.type
_entity.pdbx_description
1 polymer ?
#
loop_
_entity_poly.entity_id
_entity_poly.type
_entity_poly.pdbx_seq_one_letter_code
_entity_poly.pdbx_strand_id
1 'polypeptide(L)'
;MNIKRFLSGALCAVLLLALCPAAAADAPCEISSAEELSLLRETPDGDFVLTADIDMTGVDWQPIAFSGTLDGGGHTIYNLTVTSLGADRAETVDGNDKTYDTALTGFFSVLSGASVSNLSLRGVNIAVETPENVFAGTLAGFASPETVLENISVFDARIDLTETCQREPADEHDRCIAGIGGLVGFGGGTYTNCSADSTLVFSDESIASLRCEEFLGGILSCGNAALTGCTAAIDGYAACRGYAHNGGLVGMFYQYDKTVDIGTVSGCAVTGRITFFEDNADRRAYCEAFAGEFLTWTNITECTADFQRNEIFDYSAAVKPEKCAEPSYTDTVVTGNCDTFGYTEHTCAVCGYSYRDTFTPPQHTPGEWTETKAPTETEDGEETLRCALCGAEMEKRAVPKHVSGDWMTVTAPTYDREGLRQRFCADCGVLLGEESIPMLIAASGIEGLPDALTLHYKDTVTLEAVITPEDASDKT
;
A
#
# COMPACT_ATOMS: atom_id res chain seq x y z
N MET A 1 35.10 48.21 -2.54
CA MET A 1 33.76 47.72 -2.92
C MET A 1 33.87 46.20 -2.95
N ASN A 2 33.33 45.56 -1.91
CA ASN A 2 33.63 44.17 -1.56
C ASN A 2 32.91 43.19 -2.50
N ILE A 3 33.70 42.28 -3.08
CA ILE A 3 33.25 41.07 -3.75
C ILE A 3 32.91 40.05 -2.66
N LYS A 4 31.63 39.68 -2.51
CA LYS A 4 31.21 38.48 -1.78
C LYS A 4 30.71 37.46 -2.79
N ARG A 5 31.56 36.47 -3.08
CA ARG A 5 31.17 35.15 -3.56
C ARG A 5 30.37 34.47 -2.45
N PHE A 6 29.11 34.11 -2.72
CA PHE A 6 28.44 33.06 -1.96
C PHE A 6 28.61 31.77 -2.76
N LEU A 7 29.37 30.83 -2.18
CA LEU A 7 29.43 29.46 -2.68
C LEU A 7 28.07 28.81 -2.46
N SER A 8 27.58 28.17 -3.52
CA SER A 8 26.47 27.23 -3.55
C SER A 8 26.69 26.11 -2.55
N GLY A 9 25.64 25.79 -1.78
CA GLY A 9 25.59 24.66 -0.86
C GLY A 9 25.90 23.36 -1.58
N ALA A 10 26.83 22.60 -1.00
CA ALA A 10 27.19 21.27 -1.46
C ALA A 10 26.00 20.32 -1.27
N LEU A 11 25.62 19.67 -2.37
CA LEU A 11 24.79 18.48 -2.41
C LEU A 11 25.47 17.41 -1.54
N CYS A 12 24.92 17.14 -0.35
CA CYS A 12 25.38 16.05 0.49
C CYS A 12 24.76 14.78 -0.08
N ALA A 13 25.38 14.22 -1.13
CA ALA A 13 25.10 12.87 -1.58
C ALA A 13 25.47 11.92 -0.44
N VAL A 14 24.48 11.52 0.35
CA VAL A 14 24.60 10.33 1.19
C VAL A 14 24.63 9.18 0.19
N LEU A 15 25.84 8.78 -0.19
CA LEU A 15 26.07 7.50 -0.82
C LEU A 15 25.71 6.46 0.25
N LEU A 16 24.44 6.06 0.33
CA LEU A 16 24.09 4.80 0.95
C LEU A 16 24.80 3.75 0.09
N LEU A 17 26.02 3.40 0.49
CA LEU A 17 26.60 2.10 0.16
C LEU A 17 25.68 1.09 0.84
N ALA A 18 24.53 0.82 0.24
CA ALA A 18 23.83 -0.43 0.41
C ALA A 18 24.87 -1.47 -0.01
N LEU A 19 25.50 -2.08 0.99
CA LEU A 19 26.21 -3.32 0.83
C LEU A 19 25.13 -4.34 0.46
N CYS A 20 24.69 -4.31 -0.80
CA CYS A 20 24.13 -5.50 -1.41
C CYS A 20 25.26 -6.53 -1.30
N PRO A 21 25.14 -7.55 -0.43
CA PRO A 21 26.25 -8.44 -0.18
C PRO A 21 26.62 -9.09 -1.51
N ALA A 22 27.80 -8.76 -2.02
CA ALA A 22 28.41 -9.50 -3.12
C ALA A 22 28.79 -10.90 -2.61
N ALA A 23 27.80 -11.77 -2.43
CA ALA A 23 27.82 -13.23 -2.38
C ALA A 23 26.60 -13.81 -1.61
N ALA A 24 25.43 -13.86 -2.25
CA ALA A 24 24.47 -14.97 -2.13
C ALA A 24 23.51 -14.90 -3.34
N ALA A 25 23.76 -15.72 -4.35
CA ALA A 25 23.01 -15.72 -5.60
C ALA A 25 21.64 -16.44 -5.49
N ASP A 26 20.81 -16.16 -4.48
CA ASP A 26 19.53 -16.89 -4.33
C ASP A 26 18.38 -16.17 -3.59
N ALA A 27 18.48 -14.87 -3.27
CA ALA A 27 17.35 -14.14 -2.68
C ALA A 27 17.20 -12.73 -3.29
N PRO A 28 15.96 -12.30 -3.60
CA PRO A 28 15.70 -10.95 -4.11
C PRO A 28 16.09 -9.89 -3.06
N CYS A 29 16.49 -8.72 -3.51
CA CYS A 29 16.80 -7.58 -2.67
C CYS A 29 15.50 -6.98 -2.12
N GLU A 30 15.40 -6.89 -0.79
CA GLU A 30 14.23 -6.33 -0.12
C GLU A 30 14.21 -4.79 -0.21
N ILE A 31 13.03 -4.22 -0.46
CA ILE A 31 12.76 -2.78 -0.44
C ILE A 31 11.60 -2.54 0.55
N SER A 32 11.85 -1.71 1.56
CA SER A 32 10.90 -1.42 2.64
C SER A 32 10.63 0.07 2.84
N SER A 33 11.31 0.93 2.06
CA SER A 33 11.22 2.39 2.16
C SER A 33 11.35 3.08 0.79
N ALA A 34 10.93 4.34 0.72
CA ALA A 34 11.00 5.13 -0.52
C ALA A 34 12.45 5.43 -0.93
N GLU A 35 13.36 5.60 0.04
CA GLU A 35 14.79 5.80 -0.22
C GLU A 35 15.41 4.56 -0.90
N GLU A 36 15.02 3.36 -0.48
CA GLU A 36 15.51 2.11 -1.04
C GLU A 36 15.04 1.85 -2.48
N LEU A 37 14.01 2.56 -2.97
CA LEU A 37 13.63 2.50 -4.39
C LEU A 37 14.76 3.03 -5.31
N SER A 38 15.76 3.74 -4.79
CA SER A 38 16.95 4.12 -5.58
C SER A 38 17.72 2.89 -6.09
N LEU A 39 17.60 1.74 -5.42
CA LEU A 39 18.22 0.48 -5.83
C LEU A 39 17.76 0.02 -7.22
N LEU A 40 16.51 0.30 -7.59
CA LEU A 40 15.99 0.00 -8.92
C LEU A 40 16.74 0.79 -10.01
N ARG A 41 17.25 1.98 -9.69
CA ARG A 41 18.06 2.79 -10.61
C ARG A 41 19.51 2.35 -10.61
N GLU A 42 20.04 1.97 -9.45
CA GLU A 42 21.45 1.60 -9.28
C GLU A 42 21.76 0.22 -9.86
N THR A 43 20.78 -0.68 -9.82
CA THR A 43 20.86 -2.08 -10.28
C THR A 43 19.60 -2.44 -11.07
N PRO A 44 19.41 -1.87 -12.28
CA PRO A 44 18.15 -1.98 -13.04
C PRO A 44 17.84 -3.38 -13.57
N ASP A 45 18.81 -4.28 -13.58
CA ASP A 45 18.69 -5.70 -13.96
C ASP A 45 18.63 -6.64 -12.75
N GLY A 46 18.49 -6.10 -11.53
CA GLY A 46 18.40 -6.88 -10.29
C GLY A 46 17.03 -7.50 -10.03
N ASP A 47 16.99 -8.39 -9.02
CA ASP A 47 15.76 -8.99 -8.52
C ASP A 47 15.38 -8.32 -7.18
N PHE A 48 14.16 -7.80 -7.09
CA PHE A 48 13.67 -7.03 -5.96
C PHE A 48 12.32 -7.54 -5.46
N VAL A 49 12.10 -7.40 -4.15
CA VAL A 49 10.80 -7.66 -3.52
C VAL A 49 10.45 -6.52 -2.55
N LEU A 50 9.22 -6.02 -2.60
CA LEU A 50 8.75 -5.09 -1.57
C LEU A 50 8.38 -5.88 -0.30
N THR A 51 8.74 -5.35 0.86
CA THR A 51 8.40 -5.93 2.18
C THR A 51 7.53 -5.01 3.04
N ALA A 52 7.17 -3.84 2.50
CA ALA A 52 6.26 -2.88 3.10
C ALA A 52 5.57 -2.03 2.03
N ASP A 53 4.45 -1.40 2.39
CA ASP A 53 3.87 -0.33 1.59
C ASP A 53 4.80 0.89 1.60
N ILE A 54 4.94 1.57 0.46
CA ILE A 54 5.90 2.65 0.25
C ILE A 54 5.19 3.99 0.02
N ASP A 55 5.36 4.92 0.96
CA ASP A 55 4.86 6.29 0.84
C ASP A 55 5.80 7.15 -0.02
N MET A 56 5.29 7.68 -1.13
CA MET A 56 6.04 8.56 -2.03
C MET A 56 5.77 10.05 -1.77
N THR A 57 5.06 10.40 -0.69
CA THR A 57 4.75 11.80 -0.36
C THR A 57 6.03 12.64 -0.24
N GLY A 58 6.13 13.67 -1.07
CA GLY A 58 7.27 14.59 -1.08
C GLY A 58 8.56 14.03 -1.70
N VAL A 59 8.51 12.83 -2.28
CA VAL A 59 9.63 12.24 -3.02
C VAL A 59 9.64 12.81 -4.44
N ASP A 60 10.76 13.42 -4.83
CA ASP A 60 11.00 13.87 -6.20
C ASP A 60 11.42 12.68 -7.08
N TRP A 61 10.43 11.86 -7.46
CA TRP A 61 10.67 10.67 -8.27
C TRP A 61 10.93 11.04 -9.73
N GLN A 62 12.06 10.57 -10.25
CA GLN A 62 12.41 10.70 -11.67
C GLN A 62 12.23 9.33 -12.35
N PRO A 63 11.44 9.22 -13.42
CA PRO A 63 11.20 7.95 -14.10
C PRO A 63 12.51 7.23 -14.50
N ILE A 64 12.54 5.91 -14.37
CA ILE A 64 13.76 5.09 -14.57
C ILE A 64 13.56 3.95 -15.55
N ALA A 65 14.60 3.60 -16.30
CA ALA A 65 14.64 2.34 -17.01
C ALA A 65 14.87 1.16 -16.06
N PHE A 66 14.19 0.04 -16.34
CA PHE A 66 14.28 -1.18 -15.55
C PHE A 66 14.16 -2.42 -16.47
N SER A 67 14.94 -3.46 -16.17
CA SER A 67 15.02 -4.71 -16.94
C SER A 67 15.05 -5.96 -16.08
N GLY A 68 14.99 -5.81 -14.76
CA GLY A 68 15.06 -6.89 -13.78
C GLY A 68 13.68 -7.43 -13.37
N THR A 69 13.62 -7.98 -12.16
CA THR A 69 12.39 -8.49 -11.54
C THR A 69 11.99 -7.59 -10.37
N LEU A 70 10.73 -7.17 -10.31
CA LEU A 70 10.15 -6.51 -9.14
C LEU A 70 8.87 -7.24 -8.72
N ASP A 71 8.95 -7.98 -7.63
CA ASP A 71 7.77 -8.53 -6.95
C ASP A 71 7.28 -7.53 -5.90
N GLY A 72 6.09 -6.99 -6.08
CA GLY A 72 5.45 -6.10 -5.13
C GLY A 72 5.10 -6.77 -3.80
N GLY A 73 5.16 -8.09 -3.68
CA GLY A 73 4.87 -8.79 -2.43
C GLY A 73 3.43 -8.61 -1.91
N GLY A 74 2.53 -8.08 -2.75
CA GLY A 74 1.19 -7.63 -2.36
C GLY A 74 1.13 -6.23 -1.75
N HIS A 75 2.25 -5.49 -1.72
CA HIS A 75 2.35 -4.15 -1.18
C HIS A 75 1.97 -3.06 -2.17
N THR A 76 1.74 -1.87 -1.61
CA THR A 76 1.32 -0.67 -2.34
C THR A 76 2.41 0.39 -2.33
N ILE A 77 2.75 0.94 -3.50
CA ILE A 77 3.43 2.23 -3.63
C ILE A 77 2.34 3.30 -3.78
N TYR A 78 2.32 4.32 -2.91
CA TYR A 78 1.24 5.31 -2.88
C TYR A 78 1.73 6.75 -2.82
N ASN A 79 0.88 7.69 -3.24
CA ASN A 79 1.15 9.13 -3.30
C ASN A 79 2.30 9.51 -4.26
N LEU A 80 2.55 8.71 -5.31
CA LEU A 80 3.56 9.01 -6.31
C LEU A 80 3.16 10.24 -7.11
N THR A 81 4.03 11.26 -7.14
CA THR A 81 3.90 12.42 -8.04
C THR A 81 5.05 12.45 -9.03
N VAL A 82 4.76 12.56 -10.32
CA VAL A 82 5.76 12.69 -11.39
C VAL A 82 5.42 13.91 -12.25
N THR A 83 6.35 14.85 -12.33
CA THR A 83 6.19 16.08 -13.13
C THR A 83 7.28 16.24 -14.18
N SER A 84 7.99 15.16 -14.49
CA SER A 84 9.13 15.16 -15.41
C SER A 84 9.09 13.96 -16.36
N LEU A 85 9.86 14.11 -17.45
CA LEU A 85 10.18 13.01 -18.35
C LEU A 85 11.39 12.24 -17.80
N GLY A 86 11.41 10.93 -18.04
CA GLY A 86 12.58 10.10 -17.83
C GLY A 86 13.74 10.50 -18.76
N ALA A 87 14.96 10.17 -18.34
CA ALA A 87 16.15 10.39 -19.17
C ALA A 87 16.22 9.42 -20.36
N ASP A 88 15.62 8.24 -20.20
CA ASP A 88 15.58 7.19 -21.21
C ASP A 88 14.53 7.48 -22.28
N ARG A 89 14.82 7.04 -23.50
CA ARG A 89 13.96 7.21 -24.67
C ARG A 89 13.68 5.87 -25.32
N ALA A 90 12.58 5.79 -26.05
CA ALA A 90 12.27 4.63 -26.89
C ALA A 90 11.93 5.08 -28.31
N GLU A 91 12.20 4.18 -29.24
CA GLU A 91 11.71 4.30 -30.60
C GLU A 91 10.24 3.85 -30.66
N THR A 92 9.33 4.75 -31.02
CA THR A 92 7.91 4.45 -31.20
C THR A 92 7.49 4.70 -32.63
N VAL A 93 6.30 4.19 -33.01
CA VAL A 93 5.77 4.37 -34.37
C VAL A 93 4.30 4.77 -34.38
N ASP A 94 3.88 5.45 -35.44
CA ASP A 94 2.46 5.65 -35.76
C ASP A 94 1.91 4.52 -36.65
N GLY A 95 0.63 4.59 -37.00
CA GLY A 95 -0.04 3.60 -37.85
C GLY A 95 0.50 3.49 -39.29
N ASN A 96 1.42 4.37 -39.72
CA ASN A 96 2.10 4.32 -41.02
C ASN A 96 3.56 3.85 -40.92
N ASP A 97 3.96 3.26 -39.79
CA ASP A 97 5.35 2.85 -39.51
C ASP A 97 6.36 4.02 -39.50
N LYS A 98 5.89 5.26 -39.33
CA LYS A 98 6.81 6.38 -39.15
C LYS A 98 7.41 6.32 -37.75
N THR A 99 8.72 6.42 -37.69
CA THR A 99 9.51 6.33 -36.45
C THR A 99 9.62 7.67 -35.73
N TYR A 100 9.57 7.62 -34.39
CA TYR A 100 9.72 8.77 -33.50
C TYR A 100 10.72 8.45 -32.38
N ASP A 101 11.55 9.44 -32.05
CA ASP A 101 12.37 9.43 -30.83
C ASP A 101 11.53 10.03 -29.68
N THR A 102 11.13 9.18 -28.75
CA THR A 102 10.02 9.48 -27.84
C THR A 102 10.47 9.51 -26.40
N ALA A 103 10.10 10.59 -25.71
CA ALA A 103 10.26 10.73 -24.28
C ALA A 103 9.20 9.92 -23.53
N LEU A 104 9.49 9.56 -22.28
CA LEU A 104 8.70 8.59 -21.54
C LEU A 104 8.51 9.04 -20.10
N THR A 105 7.34 8.79 -19.51
CA THR A 105 7.08 9.08 -18.11
C THR A 105 6.18 8.04 -17.46
N GLY A 106 6.26 7.96 -16.13
CA GLY A 106 5.65 6.91 -15.31
C GLY A 106 6.46 6.66 -14.04
N PHE A 107 6.12 5.60 -13.30
CA PHE A 107 7.05 5.08 -12.28
C PHE A 107 8.36 4.61 -12.95
N PHE A 108 8.24 3.88 -14.05
CA PHE A 108 9.32 3.57 -14.97
C PHE A 108 9.22 4.44 -16.23
N SER A 109 10.37 4.84 -16.79
CA SER A 109 10.42 5.36 -18.17
C SER A 109 10.28 4.19 -19.14
N VAL A 110 11.13 3.17 -18.99
CA VAL A 110 11.25 2.01 -19.87
C VAL A 110 11.25 0.72 -19.03
N LEU A 111 10.40 -0.23 -19.41
CA LEU A 111 10.52 -1.63 -19.04
C LEU A 111 11.12 -2.41 -20.22
N SER A 112 12.30 -2.99 -20.05
CA SER A 112 13.02 -3.72 -21.09
C SER A 112 13.19 -5.18 -20.71
N GLY A 113 12.25 -6.03 -21.12
CA GLY A 113 12.22 -7.45 -20.74
C GLY A 113 12.08 -7.67 -19.24
N ALA A 114 11.53 -6.68 -18.54
CA ALA A 114 11.33 -6.70 -17.10
C ALA A 114 10.15 -7.60 -16.71
N SER A 115 10.20 -8.14 -15.50
CA SER A 115 9.08 -8.83 -14.87
C SER A 115 8.61 -8.03 -13.65
N VAL A 116 7.37 -7.57 -13.65
CA VAL A 116 6.77 -6.86 -12.51
C VAL A 116 5.52 -7.58 -12.08
N SER A 117 5.40 -7.91 -10.80
CA SER A 117 4.25 -8.66 -10.29
C SER A 117 3.75 -8.19 -8.94
N ASN A 118 2.50 -8.53 -8.59
CA ASN A 118 1.91 -8.38 -7.25
C ASN A 118 2.06 -6.99 -6.61
N LEU A 119 1.99 -5.94 -7.43
CA LEU A 119 2.23 -4.56 -7.02
C LEU A 119 0.95 -3.74 -7.15
N SER A 120 0.64 -2.96 -6.10
CA SER A 120 -0.38 -1.93 -6.18
C SER A 120 0.25 -0.54 -6.30
N LEU A 121 -0.34 0.30 -7.14
CA LEU A 121 -0.05 1.73 -7.23
C LEU A 121 -1.31 2.50 -6.82
N ARG A 122 -1.23 3.45 -5.88
CA ARG A 122 -2.40 4.19 -5.39
C ARG A 122 -2.18 5.69 -5.36
N GLY A 123 -3.11 6.47 -5.89
CA GLY A 123 -2.99 7.93 -5.89
C GLY A 123 -1.80 8.42 -6.71
N VAL A 124 -1.52 7.76 -7.84
CA VAL A 124 -0.46 8.19 -8.77
C VAL A 124 -0.93 9.44 -9.50
N ASN A 125 -0.15 10.51 -9.43
CA ASN A 125 -0.41 11.76 -10.14
C ASN A 125 0.75 12.10 -11.08
N ILE A 126 0.52 12.02 -12.39
CA ILE A 126 1.50 12.38 -13.41
C ILE A 126 1.00 13.64 -14.11
N ALA A 127 1.79 14.71 -14.11
CA ALA A 127 1.43 15.97 -14.76
C ALA A 127 2.62 16.49 -15.57
N VAL A 128 2.57 16.32 -16.90
CA VAL A 128 3.69 16.64 -17.80
C VAL A 128 3.20 17.52 -18.95
N GLU A 129 3.91 18.63 -19.16
CA GLU A 129 3.78 19.48 -20.35
C GLU A 129 5.08 19.42 -21.15
N THR A 130 5.02 19.09 -22.45
CA THR A 130 6.24 18.91 -23.25
C THR A 130 6.05 19.21 -24.73
N PRO A 131 7.07 19.77 -25.41
CA PRO A 131 7.07 19.92 -26.87
C PRO A 131 7.57 18.65 -27.60
N GLU A 132 7.98 17.63 -26.86
CA GLU A 132 8.52 16.38 -27.38
C GLU A 132 7.41 15.35 -27.61
N ASN A 133 7.66 14.41 -28.52
CA ASN A 133 6.85 13.19 -28.59
C ASN A 133 6.92 12.46 -27.25
N VAL A 134 5.80 11.95 -26.74
CA VAL A 134 5.74 11.46 -25.36
C VAL A 134 4.71 10.36 -25.13
N PHE A 135 5.11 9.30 -24.42
CA PHE A 135 4.17 8.31 -23.90
C PHE A 135 4.23 8.24 -22.37
N ALA A 136 3.06 8.16 -21.76
CA ALA A 136 2.89 8.09 -20.32
C ALA A 136 2.09 6.84 -19.92
N GLY A 137 2.49 6.24 -18.81
CA GLY A 137 1.67 5.25 -18.11
C GLY A 137 1.96 5.32 -16.61
N THR A 138 0.99 4.94 -15.77
CA THR A 138 1.20 4.98 -14.31
C THR A 138 2.38 4.11 -13.90
N LEU A 139 2.49 2.91 -14.49
CA LEU A 139 3.62 2.01 -14.28
C LEU A 139 4.78 2.37 -15.22
N ALA A 140 4.56 2.48 -16.52
CA ALA A 140 5.64 2.71 -17.47
C ALA A 140 5.25 3.55 -18.70
N GLY A 141 6.17 4.39 -19.17
CA GLY A 141 6.01 5.06 -20.46
C GLY A 141 6.16 4.10 -21.64
N PHE A 142 7.09 3.15 -21.56
CA PHE A 142 7.32 2.12 -22.57
C PHE A 142 7.52 0.74 -21.96
N ALA A 143 7.02 -0.31 -22.61
CA ALA A 143 7.32 -1.70 -22.29
C ALA A 143 7.74 -2.50 -23.54
N SER A 144 8.89 -3.17 -23.50
CA SER A 144 9.35 -4.02 -24.61
C SER A 144 8.50 -5.28 -24.74
N PRO A 145 8.50 -5.96 -25.91
CA PRO A 145 7.70 -7.16 -26.15
C PRO A 145 7.91 -8.32 -25.17
N GLU A 146 9.07 -8.41 -24.53
CA GLU A 146 9.42 -9.44 -23.55
C GLU A 146 8.96 -9.12 -22.13
N THR A 147 8.41 -7.93 -21.89
CA THR A 147 7.95 -7.49 -20.57
C THR A 147 6.77 -8.32 -20.09
N VAL A 148 6.79 -8.73 -18.83
CA VAL A 148 5.74 -9.51 -18.18
C VAL A 148 5.19 -8.72 -16.99
N LEU A 149 3.88 -8.47 -17.01
CA LEU A 149 3.16 -7.77 -15.94
C LEU A 149 2.08 -8.68 -15.37
N GLU A 150 2.12 -8.96 -14.07
CA GLU A 150 1.18 -9.89 -13.43
C GLU A 150 0.59 -9.33 -12.13
N ASN A 151 -0.74 -9.34 -12.00
CA ASN A 151 -1.43 -8.90 -10.78
C ASN A 151 -1.07 -7.46 -10.36
N ILE A 152 -0.93 -6.56 -11.32
CA ILE A 152 -0.68 -5.13 -11.06
C ILE A 152 -2.02 -4.42 -10.88
N SER A 153 -2.17 -3.61 -9.83
CA SER A 153 -3.43 -2.88 -9.57
C SER A 153 -3.18 -1.40 -9.36
N VAL A 154 -3.76 -0.57 -10.21
CA VAL A 154 -3.68 0.89 -10.12
C VAL A 154 -5.01 1.44 -9.61
N PHE A 155 -4.96 2.26 -8.56
CA PHE A 155 -6.12 2.86 -7.91
C PHE A 155 -6.00 4.38 -7.86
N ASP A 156 -7.12 5.07 -8.14
CA ASP A 156 -7.24 6.52 -7.98
C ASP A 156 -6.12 7.31 -8.71
N ALA A 157 -5.71 6.86 -9.90
CA ALA A 157 -4.63 7.51 -10.64
C ALA A 157 -5.14 8.66 -11.52
N ARG A 158 -4.28 9.66 -11.72
CA ARG A 158 -4.51 10.78 -12.63
C ARG A 158 -3.26 11.00 -13.48
N ILE A 159 -3.45 11.06 -14.80
CA ILE A 159 -2.41 11.47 -15.75
C ILE A 159 -2.92 12.68 -16.54
N ASP A 160 -2.30 13.84 -16.37
CA ASP A 160 -2.47 15.02 -17.22
C ASP A 160 -1.23 15.15 -18.13
N LEU A 161 -1.41 14.91 -19.43
CA LEU A 161 -0.36 15.04 -20.45
C LEU A 161 -0.74 16.13 -21.45
N THR A 162 0.10 17.15 -21.56
CA THR A 162 -0.11 18.28 -22.48
C THR A 162 1.03 18.39 -23.48
N GLU A 163 0.73 18.25 -24.76
CA GLU A 163 1.67 18.56 -25.83
C GLU A 163 1.71 20.06 -26.11
N THR A 164 2.91 20.61 -26.26
CA THR A 164 3.12 22.07 -26.39
C THR A 164 4.02 22.43 -27.58
N CYS A 165 4.09 21.57 -28.59
CA CYS A 165 5.07 21.71 -29.68
C CYS A 165 4.79 22.94 -30.56
N GLN A 166 5.72 23.90 -30.62
CA GLN A 166 5.56 25.15 -31.38
C GLN A 166 6.38 25.21 -32.68
N ARG A 167 6.91 24.07 -33.14
CA ARG A 167 7.66 24.00 -34.39
C ARG A 167 6.70 23.92 -35.57
N GLU A 168 7.07 24.51 -36.70
CA GLU A 168 6.33 24.29 -37.95
C GLU A 168 6.55 22.85 -38.45
N PRO A 169 5.56 22.24 -39.14
CA PRO A 169 5.71 20.94 -39.76
C PRO A 169 6.76 21.00 -40.89
N ALA A 170 7.61 19.99 -40.97
CA ALA A 170 8.60 19.84 -42.03
C ALA A 170 7.95 19.55 -43.40
N ASP A 171 6.86 18.79 -43.39
CA ASP A 171 6.03 18.46 -44.55
C ASP A 171 4.59 18.10 -44.11
N GLU A 172 3.73 17.74 -45.06
CA GLU A 172 2.31 17.44 -44.80
C GLU A 172 2.04 16.16 -43.98
N HIS A 173 3.05 15.30 -43.82
CA HIS A 173 3.02 14.08 -43.02
C HIS A 173 3.77 14.23 -41.69
N ASP A 174 4.25 15.44 -41.39
CA ASP A 174 4.87 15.73 -40.10
C ASP A 174 3.82 15.90 -39.00
N ARG A 175 4.08 15.24 -37.87
CA ARG A 175 3.14 15.13 -36.75
C ARG A 175 3.94 15.06 -35.44
N CYS A 176 3.32 15.46 -34.35
CA CYS A 176 3.70 15.00 -33.02
C CYS A 176 3.01 13.66 -32.72
N ILE A 177 3.60 12.87 -31.85
CA ILE A 177 2.98 11.65 -31.34
C ILE A 177 2.96 11.69 -29.82
N ALA A 178 1.79 11.42 -29.25
CA ALA A 178 1.68 11.25 -27.82
C ALA A 178 0.61 10.26 -27.43
N GLY A 179 0.76 9.70 -26.24
CA GLY A 179 -0.30 8.89 -25.69
C GLY A 179 -0.22 8.58 -24.22
N ILE A 180 -1.39 8.23 -23.68
CA ILE A 180 -1.59 7.90 -22.27
C ILE A 180 -2.16 6.50 -22.17
N GLY A 181 -1.51 5.64 -21.39
CA GLY A 181 -2.09 4.38 -20.93
C GLY A 181 -2.36 4.45 -19.44
N GLY A 182 -3.49 3.89 -18.98
CA GLY A 182 -3.74 3.76 -17.54
C GLY A 182 -2.67 2.94 -16.83
N LEU A 183 -1.98 2.03 -17.53
CA LEU A 183 -0.84 1.28 -17.00
C LEU A 183 0.45 1.54 -17.79
N VAL A 184 0.43 1.36 -19.11
CA VAL A 184 1.60 1.47 -20.00
C VAL A 184 1.32 2.41 -21.17
N GLY A 185 2.24 3.32 -21.46
CA GLY A 185 2.16 4.19 -22.63
C GLY A 185 2.28 3.40 -23.95
N PHE A 186 3.49 3.07 -24.39
CA PHE A 186 3.70 2.39 -25.68
C PHE A 186 4.35 1.00 -25.50
N GLY A 187 4.05 0.06 -26.38
CA GLY A 187 4.89 -1.11 -26.61
C GLY A 187 4.16 -2.45 -26.57
N GLY A 188 4.74 -3.46 -25.95
CA GLY A 188 4.24 -4.83 -25.94
C GLY A 188 4.34 -5.51 -24.58
N GLY A 189 4.35 -6.84 -24.60
CA GLY A 189 4.44 -7.65 -23.39
C GLY A 189 3.21 -8.51 -23.14
N THR A 190 3.23 -9.22 -22.02
CA THR A 190 2.11 -10.05 -21.54
C THR A 190 1.59 -9.50 -20.23
N TYR A 191 0.35 -9.03 -20.20
CA TYR A 191 -0.28 -8.44 -19.03
C TYR A 191 -1.40 -9.36 -18.55
N THR A 192 -1.25 -9.91 -17.34
CA THR A 192 -2.18 -10.87 -16.76
C THR A 192 -2.75 -10.30 -15.46
N ASN A 193 -4.08 -10.30 -15.33
CA ASN A 193 -4.80 -9.81 -14.15
C ASN A 193 -4.38 -8.39 -13.73
N CYS A 194 -4.07 -7.53 -14.70
CA CYS A 194 -3.71 -6.14 -14.43
C CYS A 194 -4.95 -5.25 -14.44
N SER A 195 -5.06 -4.33 -13.49
CA SER A 195 -6.18 -3.42 -13.38
C SER A 195 -5.74 -1.96 -13.31
N ALA A 196 -6.50 -1.07 -13.92
CA ALA A 196 -6.29 0.37 -13.80
C ALA A 196 -7.60 1.13 -13.61
N ASP A 197 -7.70 1.82 -12.47
CA ASP A 197 -8.68 2.88 -12.21
C ASP A 197 -7.99 4.23 -12.38
N SER A 198 -8.35 4.96 -13.43
CA SER A 198 -7.59 6.13 -13.86
C SER A 198 -8.44 7.22 -14.51
N THR A 199 -8.15 8.47 -14.14
CA THR A 199 -8.51 9.67 -14.90
C THR A 199 -7.38 10.00 -15.86
N LEU A 200 -7.63 9.97 -17.16
CA LEU A 200 -6.62 10.21 -18.20
C LEU A 200 -6.99 11.49 -18.95
N VAL A 201 -6.09 12.48 -18.97
CA VAL A 201 -6.34 13.80 -19.56
C VAL A 201 -5.22 14.11 -20.55
N PHE A 202 -5.56 14.09 -21.84
CA PHE A 202 -4.70 14.49 -22.93
C PHE A 202 -5.13 15.84 -23.50
N SER A 203 -4.18 16.74 -23.74
CA SER A 203 -4.41 18.03 -24.38
C SER A 203 -3.33 18.38 -25.39
N ASP A 204 -3.74 18.66 -26.62
CA ASP A 204 -2.86 19.21 -27.65
C ASP A 204 -2.93 20.74 -27.69
N GLU A 205 -1.89 21.38 -27.17
CA GLU A 205 -1.66 22.82 -27.21
C GLU A 205 -0.54 23.21 -28.21
N SER A 206 -0.19 22.28 -29.11
CA SER A 206 0.77 22.53 -30.18
C SER A 206 0.24 23.58 -31.17
N ILE A 207 1.15 24.14 -31.98
CA ILE A 207 0.80 25.08 -33.04
C ILE A 207 -0.21 24.44 -34.00
N ALA A 208 -1.24 25.17 -34.39
CA ALA A 208 -2.36 24.63 -35.17
C ALA A 208 -1.99 24.05 -36.56
N SER A 209 -0.80 24.38 -37.09
CA SER A 209 -0.28 23.81 -38.35
C SER A 209 0.30 22.39 -38.18
N LEU A 210 0.67 22.01 -36.96
CA LEU A 210 1.25 20.72 -36.64
C LEU A 210 0.19 19.80 -36.03
N ARG A 211 -0.08 18.67 -36.70
CA ARG A 211 -1.09 17.72 -36.23
C ARG A 211 -0.51 16.80 -35.15
N CYS A 212 -1.34 16.42 -34.19
CA CYS A 212 -1.06 15.35 -33.24
C CYS A 212 -1.57 13.99 -33.76
N GLU A 213 -0.80 12.92 -33.49
CA GLU A 213 -1.28 11.54 -33.50
C GLU A 213 -1.43 11.08 -32.04
N GLU A 214 -2.67 11.09 -31.54
CA GLU A 214 -3.02 10.91 -30.13
C GLU A 214 -3.49 9.48 -29.85
N PHE A 215 -2.98 8.88 -28.78
CA PHE A 215 -3.40 7.55 -28.32
C PHE A 215 -3.83 7.58 -26.86
N LEU A 216 -4.99 7.03 -26.53
CA LEU A 216 -5.44 6.93 -25.14
C LEU A 216 -6.10 5.59 -24.88
N GLY A 217 -5.58 4.87 -23.88
CA GLY A 217 -6.02 3.53 -23.52
C GLY A 217 -6.14 3.34 -22.01
N GLY A 218 -7.18 2.65 -21.55
CA GLY A 218 -7.34 2.36 -20.11
C GLY A 218 -6.26 1.46 -19.52
N ILE A 219 -5.61 0.61 -20.34
CA ILE A 219 -4.45 -0.20 -19.94
C ILE A 219 -3.20 0.21 -20.74
N LEU A 220 -3.28 0.15 -22.07
CA LEU A 220 -2.16 0.39 -22.98
C LEU A 220 -2.51 1.53 -23.94
N SER A 221 -1.67 2.54 -24.12
CA SER A 221 -1.97 3.58 -25.12
C SER A 221 -1.88 3.03 -26.54
N CYS A 222 -0.73 2.49 -26.93
CA CYS A 222 -0.50 1.96 -28.27
C CYS A 222 0.45 0.76 -28.25
N GLY A 223 0.12 -0.28 -29.02
CA GLY A 223 1.07 -1.35 -29.36
C GLY A 223 0.45 -2.75 -29.39
N ASN A 224 1.25 -3.77 -29.03
CA ASN A 224 0.96 -5.20 -29.26
C ASN A 224 1.14 -6.03 -27.98
N ALA A 225 0.47 -5.65 -26.90
CA ALA A 225 0.45 -6.47 -25.69
C ALA A 225 -0.63 -7.56 -25.74
N ALA A 226 -0.33 -8.72 -25.16
CA ALA A 226 -1.34 -9.73 -24.85
C ALA A 226 -1.98 -9.41 -23.50
N LEU A 227 -3.30 -9.22 -23.47
CA LEU A 227 -4.07 -8.86 -22.28
C LEU A 227 -4.96 -10.04 -21.87
N THR A 228 -4.77 -10.55 -20.65
CA THR A 228 -5.58 -11.63 -20.10
C THR A 228 -6.13 -11.22 -18.74
N GLY A 229 -7.46 -11.24 -18.57
CA GLY A 229 -8.10 -10.92 -17.29
C GLY A 229 -7.89 -9.47 -16.82
N CYS A 230 -7.54 -8.55 -17.73
CA CYS A 230 -7.24 -7.17 -17.36
C CYS A 230 -8.51 -6.32 -17.26
N THR A 231 -8.53 -5.33 -16.37
CA THR A 231 -9.70 -4.46 -16.16
C THR A 231 -9.34 -2.98 -16.19
N ALA A 232 -10.10 -2.18 -16.94
CA ALA A 232 -9.96 -0.72 -16.94
C ALA A 232 -11.24 -0.04 -16.44
N ALA A 233 -11.10 0.79 -15.42
CA ALA A 233 -12.08 1.79 -15.03
C ALA A 233 -11.54 3.16 -15.47
N ILE A 234 -12.13 3.70 -16.53
CA ILE A 234 -11.56 4.87 -17.23
C ILE A 234 -12.49 6.09 -17.14
N ASP A 235 -11.93 7.22 -16.73
CA ASP A 235 -12.50 8.54 -16.97
C ASP A 235 -11.56 9.35 -17.88
N GLY A 236 -11.71 9.14 -19.19
CA GLY A 236 -10.81 9.67 -20.21
C GLY A 236 -11.27 11.00 -20.79
N TYR A 237 -10.30 11.86 -21.09
CA TYR A 237 -10.46 13.19 -21.65
C TYR A 237 -9.39 13.42 -22.71
N ALA A 238 -9.75 13.61 -23.98
CA ALA A 238 -8.76 13.86 -25.05
C ALA A 238 -9.15 15.05 -25.93
N ALA A 239 -8.30 16.08 -25.94
CA ALA A 239 -8.42 17.23 -26.82
C ALA A 239 -7.32 17.17 -27.90
N CYS A 240 -7.61 16.55 -29.04
CA CYS A 240 -6.63 16.30 -30.10
C CYS A 240 -6.84 17.22 -31.32
N ARG A 241 -5.78 17.90 -31.80
CA ARG A 241 -5.78 18.62 -33.09
C ARG A 241 -5.10 17.80 -34.19
N GLY A 242 -5.64 16.61 -34.44
CA GLY A 242 -5.10 15.70 -35.45
C GLY A 242 -5.91 14.43 -35.57
N TYR A 243 -5.36 13.30 -35.12
CA TYR A 243 -6.02 12.00 -35.18
C TYR A 243 -6.12 11.42 -33.78
N ALA A 244 -7.33 11.05 -33.38
CA ALA A 244 -7.62 10.55 -32.05
C ALA A 244 -7.83 9.03 -32.08
N HIS A 245 -7.13 8.31 -31.19
CA HIS A 245 -7.13 6.84 -31.10
C HIS A 245 -7.44 6.40 -29.67
N ASN A 246 -8.73 6.37 -29.33
CA ASN A 246 -9.19 6.21 -27.96
C ASN A 246 -9.80 4.82 -27.73
N GLY A 247 -9.32 4.08 -26.73
CA GLY A 247 -9.86 2.77 -26.39
C GLY A 247 -10.05 2.61 -24.90
N GLY A 248 -11.13 1.93 -24.51
CA GLY A 248 -11.33 1.60 -23.10
C GLY A 248 -10.26 0.65 -22.53
N LEU A 249 -9.62 -0.21 -23.35
CA LEU A 249 -8.41 -0.96 -22.97
C LEU A 249 -7.16 -0.45 -23.69
N VAL A 250 -7.20 -0.37 -25.02
CA VAL A 250 -6.04 -0.06 -25.87
C VAL A 250 -6.37 1.11 -26.80
N GLY A 251 -5.59 2.19 -26.82
CA GLY A 251 -5.85 3.29 -27.76
C GLY A 251 -5.78 2.83 -29.22
N MET A 252 -4.61 2.38 -29.65
CA MET A 252 -4.41 1.70 -30.93
C MET A 252 -3.73 0.34 -30.75
N PHE A 253 -4.36 -0.72 -31.27
CA PHE A 253 -3.76 -2.05 -31.31
C PHE A 253 -2.91 -2.21 -32.57
N TYR A 254 -1.59 -2.30 -32.40
CA TYR A 254 -0.64 -2.35 -33.50
C TYR A 254 0.58 -3.23 -33.24
N GLN A 255 0.78 -4.24 -34.09
CA GLN A 255 2.01 -5.04 -34.16
C GLN A 255 3.12 -4.22 -34.80
N TYR A 256 3.71 -3.30 -34.05
CA TYR A 256 4.83 -2.47 -34.52
C TYR A 256 6.09 -3.30 -34.79
N ASP A 257 6.39 -4.29 -33.95
CA ASP A 257 7.42 -5.28 -34.21
C ASP A 257 6.82 -6.51 -34.91
N LYS A 258 7.06 -6.61 -36.22
CA LYS A 258 6.56 -7.72 -37.07
C LYS A 258 7.21 -9.07 -36.77
N THR A 259 8.24 -9.11 -35.92
CA THR A 259 8.93 -10.34 -35.52
C THR A 259 8.30 -11.00 -34.29
N VAL A 260 7.48 -10.25 -33.55
CA VAL A 260 6.76 -10.72 -32.35
C VAL A 260 5.36 -11.15 -32.75
N ASP A 261 4.84 -12.23 -32.16
CA ASP A 261 3.47 -12.68 -32.41
C ASP A 261 2.43 -11.62 -32.03
N ILE A 262 1.30 -11.63 -32.72
CA ILE A 262 0.20 -10.70 -32.43
C ILE A 262 -0.40 -11.06 -31.06
N GLY A 263 -0.42 -10.09 -30.14
CA GLY A 263 -1.01 -10.25 -28.82
C GLY A 263 -2.53 -10.48 -28.91
N THR A 264 -3.11 -11.16 -27.92
CA THR A 264 -4.56 -11.42 -27.84
C THR A 264 -5.18 -10.66 -26.67
N VAL A 265 -6.49 -10.42 -26.72
CA VAL A 265 -7.23 -9.79 -25.61
C VAL A 265 -8.32 -10.75 -25.15
N SER A 266 -8.23 -11.23 -23.91
CA SER A 266 -9.14 -12.26 -23.40
C SER A 266 -9.56 -12.01 -21.96
N GLY A 267 -10.84 -12.26 -21.65
CA GLY A 267 -11.38 -12.14 -20.29
C GLY A 267 -11.28 -10.74 -19.68
N CYS A 268 -11.11 -9.70 -20.49
CA CYS A 268 -10.89 -8.33 -20.02
C CYS A 268 -12.21 -7.59 -19.79
N ALA A 269 -12.21 -6.56 -18.93
CA ALA A 269 -13.39 -5.74 -18.67
C ALA A 269 -13.11 -4.24 -18.75
N VAL A 270 -14.07 -3.48 -19.24
CA VAL A 270 -14.01 -2.01 -19.27
C VAL A 270 -15.24 -1.41 -18.62
N THR A 271 -15.03 -0.38 -17.81
CA THR A 271 -16.10 0.48 -17.31
C THR A 271 -15.69 1.94 -17.44
N GLY A 272 -16.65 2.82 -17.66
CA GLY A 272 -16.43 4.26 -17.63
C GLY A 272 -16.66 4.95 -18.97
N ARG A 273 -15.92 6.01 -19.24
CA ARG A 273 -16.17 6.88 -20.40
C ARG A 273 -14.90 7.49 -20.97
N ILE A 274 -14.97 7.88 -22.23
CA ILE A 274 -14.02 8.79 -22.84
C ILE A 274 -14.78 9.97 -23.43
N THR A 275 -14.47 11.17 -22.97
CA THR A 275 -14.92 12.43 -23.56
C THR A 275 -13.81 13.01 -24.41
N PHE A 276 -14.05 13.30 -25.69
CA PHE A 276 -12.96 13.72 -26.56
C PHE A 276 -13.42 14.58 -27.72
N PHE A 277 -12.48 15.25 -28.36
CA PHE A 277 -12.67 15.77 -29.70
C PHE A 277 -11.46 15.47 -30.59
N GLU A 278 -11.74 15.45 -31.90
CA GLU A 278 -10.74 15.45 -32.96
C GLU A 278 -10.97 16.67 -33.85
N ASP A 279 -10.10 17.68 -33.72
CA ASP A 279 -10.09 18.91 -34.52
C ASP A 279 -9.18 18.73 -35.74
N ASN A 280 -9.76 18.13 -36.78
CA ASN A 280 -9.11 17.88 -38.05
C ASN A 280 -10.16 17.90 -39.17
N ALA A 281 -9.75 18.20 -40.40
CA ALA A 281 -10.65 18.16 -41.55
C ALA A 281 -10.86 16.73 -42.08
N ASP A 282 -9.82 15.89 -41.99
CA ASP A 282 -9.81 14.47 -42.41
C ASP A 282 -10.13 13.57 -41.21
N ARG A 283 -11.37 13.63 -40.72
CA ARG A 283 -11.72 13.07 -39.40
C ARG A 283 -11.85 11.56 -39.40
N ARG A 284 -11.33 10.92 -38.36
CA ARG A 284 -11.47 9.48 -38.03
C ARG A 284 -12.20 9.28 -36.70
N ALA A 285 -11.81 10.03 -35.66
CA ALA A 285 -12.43 10.08 -34.33
C ALA A 285 -12.64 8.69 -33.70
N TYR A 286 -11.60 7.87 -33.72
CA TYR A 286 -11.66 6.50 -33.20
C TYR A 286 -11.86 6.52 -31.69
N CYS A 287 -12.98 5.93 -31.24
CA CYS A 287 -13.26 5.75 -29.83
C CYS A 287 -14.17 4.54 -29.63
N GLU A 288 -13.64 3.47 -29.05
CA GLU A 288 -14.35 2.20 -28.87
C GLU A 288 -14.03 1.56 -27.51
N ALA A 289 -14.90 0.65 -27.07
CA ALA A 289 -14.80 0.10 -25.71
C ALA A 289 -13.52 -0.70 -25.45
N PHE A 290 -12.99 -1.43 -26.43
CA PHE A 290 -11.82 -2.28 -26.23
C PHE A 290 -10.58 -1.68 -26.87
N ALA A 291 -10.54 -1.56 -28.19
CA ALA A 291 -9.48 -0.82 -28.87
C ALA A 291 -10.06 0.27 -29.76
N GLY A 292 -9.50 1.47 -29.70
CA GLY A 292 -9.93 2.61 -30.51
C GLY A 292 -9.75 2.34 -31.99
N GLU A 293 -8.53 1.97 -32.38
CA GLU A 293 -8.21 1.52 -33.73
C GLU A 293 -7.49 0.16 -33.72
N PHE A 294 -7.81 -0.69 -34.70
CA PHE A 294 -7.05 -1.91 -35.00
C PHE A 294 -6.25 -1.72 -36.29
N LEU A 295 -4.97 -1.38 -36.16
CA LEU A 295 -4.04 -1.45 -37.30
C LEU A 295 -3.59 -2.89 -37.54
N THR A 296 -3.59 -3.71 -36.50
CA THR A 296 -3.39 -5.15 -36.61
C THR A 296 -4.61 -5.87 -36.03
N TRP A 297 -5.18 -6.79 -36.81
CA TRP A 297 -6.32 -7.57 -36.34
C TRP A 297 -5.90 -8.53 -35.22
N THR A 298 -6.67 -8.55 -34.12
CA THR A 298 -6.50 -9.48 -33.01
C THR A 298 -7.83 -10.09 -32.58
N ASN A 299 -7.77 -11.18 -31.82
CA ASN A 299 -8.93 -11.80 -31.22
C ASN A 299 -9.27 -11.15 -29.87
N ILE A 300 -10.52 -10.71 -29.75
CA ILE A 300 -11.11 -10.28 -28.47
C ILE A 300 -12.14 -11.33 -28.05
N THR A 301 -11.87 -12.02 -26.94
CA THR A 301 -12.72 -13.11 -26.46
C THR A 301 -13.10 -12.92 -25.01
N GLU A 302 -14.35 -13.24 -24.65
CA GLU A 302 -14.80 -13.25 -23.25
C GLU A 302 -14.67 -11.89 -22.53
N CYS A 303 -14.59 -10.79 -23.30
CA CYS A 303 -14.47 -9.45 -22.75
C CYS A 303 -15.84 -8.81 -22.53
N THR A 304 -15.94 -7.92 -21.54
CA THR A 304 -17.17 -7.20 -21.20
C THR A 304 -16.93 -5.69 -21.14
N ALA A 305 -17.95 -4.89 -21.45
CA ALA A 305 -17.83 -3.44 -21.38
C ALA A 305 -19.13 -2.77 -20.92
N ASP A 306 -19.01 -1.83 -19.99
CA ASP A 306 -19.97 -0.75 -19.70
C ASP A 306 -19.28 0.58 -19.98
N PHE A 307 -19.17 0.91 -21.28
CA PHE A 307 -18.33 1.99 -21.78
C PHE A 307 -19.16 3.05 -22.51
N GLN A 308 -18.86 4.32 -22.26
CA GLN A 308 -19.51 5.46 -22.90
C GLN A 308 -18.52 6.26 -23.76
N ARG A 309 -18.78 6.28 -25.07
CA ARG A 309 -18.16 7.20 -26.02
C ARG A 309 -18.87 8.55 -25.99
N ASN A 310 -18.14 9.63 -25.70
CA ASN A 310 -18.68 10.99 -25.68
C ASN A 310 -17.83 11.96 -26.51
N GLU A 311 -18.07 11.99 -27.83
CA GLU A 311 -17.40 12.95 -28.71
C GLU A 311 -18.06 14.33 -28.63
N ILE A 312 -17.25 15.38 -28.51
CA ILE A 312 -17.67 16.77 -28.56
C ILE A 312 -17.11 17.47 -29.80
N PHE A 313 -17.74 18.57 -30.19
CA PHE A 313 -17.42 19.32 -31.42
C PHE A 313 -17.10 20.80 -31.15
N ASP A 314 -16.93 21.16 -29.88
CA ASP A 314 -16.41 22.47 -29.47
C ASP A 314 -14.92 22.34 -29.22
N TYR A 315 -14.14 22.86 -30.16
CA TYR A 315 -12.67 22.81 -30.15
C TYR A 315 -12.05 24.05 -29.49
N SER A 316 -12.87 24.94 -28.92
CA SER A 316 -12.40 26.23 -28.38
C SER A 316 -11.71 26.12 -27.02
N ALA A 317 -11.87 24.99 -26.32
CA ALA A 317 -11.30 24.75 -25.00
C ALA A 317 -10.83 23.31 -24.84
N ALA A 318 -9.88 23.08 -23.93
CA ALA A 318 -9.43 21.74 -23.57
C ALA A 318 -10.58 20.89 -22.99
N VAL A 319 -10.47 19.58 -23.17
CA VAL A 319 -11.39 18.59 -22.61
C VAL A 319 -10.82 18.14 -21.28
N LYS A 320 -11.47 18.52 -20.18
CA LYS A 320 -10.99 18.27 -18.81
C LYS A 320 -12.12 17.72 -17.91
N PRO A 321 -11.78 17.01 -16.84
CA PRO A 321 -12.77 16.56 -15.86
C PRO A 321 -13.50 17.72 -15.18
N GLU A 322 -12.79 18.81 -14.89
CA GLU A 322 -13.36 20.03 -14.35
C GLU A 322 -14.16 20.79 -15.42
N LYS A 323 -15.49 20.73 -15.34
CA LYS A 323 -16.40 21.43 -16.28
C LYS A 323 -16.57 22.93 -16.02
N CYS A 324 -15.83 23.48 -15.06
CA CYS A 324 -15.87 24.89 -14.68
C CYS A 324 -14.55 25.58 -14.99
N ALA A 325 -14.60 26.85 -15.40
CA ALA A 325 -13.40 27.62 -15.76
C ALA A 325 -12.45 27.85 -14.57
N GLU A 326 -13.01 28.07 -13.37
CA GLU A 326 -12.26 28.32 -12.15
C GLU A 326 -12.70 27.31 -11.07
N PRO A 327 -12.07 26.12 -11.01
CA PRO A 327 -12.40 25.14 -9.98
C PRO A 327 -12.04 25.66 -8.59
N SER A 328 -12.91 25.39 -7.63
CA SER A 328 -12.72 25.73 -6.21
C SER A 328 -13.07 24.49 -5.39
N TYR A 329 -12.08 23.93 -4.70
CA TYR A 329 -12.22 22.67 -3.99
C TYR A 329 -12.60 22.84 -2.52
N THR A 330 -13.43 21.92 -2.03
CA THR A 330 -13.68 21.67 -0.61
C THR A 330 -13.17 20.29 -0.25
N ASP A 331 -12.44 20.20 0.86
CA ASP A 331 -11.72 18.99 1.24
C ASP A 331 -12.50 18.23 2.32
N THR A 332 -12.57 16.91 2.16
CA THR A 332 -13.09 15.98 3.18
C THR A 332 -12.04 14.94 3.48
N VAL A 333 -11.51 14.94 4.71
CA VAL A 333 -10.54 13.93 5.16
C VAL A 333 -11.27 12.68 5.63
N VAL A 334 -10.98 11.55 5.01
CA VAL A 334 -11.51 10.23 5.35
C VAL A 334 -10.39 9.43 6.00
N THR A 335 -10.55 9.11 7.28
CA THR A 335 -9.60 8.26 8.01
C THR A 335 -9.71 6.82 7.54
N GLY A 336 -8.57 6.18 7.29
CA GLY A 336 -8.50 4.74 7.04
C GLY A 336 -8.92 3.91 8.25
N ASN A 337 -8.92 2.60 8.09
CA ASN A 337 -9.21 1.62 9.14
C ASN A 337 -8.15 0.50 9.11
N CYS A 338 -8.49 -0.69 9.63
CA CYS A 338 -7.57 -1.82 9.70
C CYS A 338 -7.12 -2.38 8.34
N ASP A 339 -7.92 -2.24 7.29
CA ASP A 339 -7.72 -2.88 5.98
C ASP A 339 -7.96 -1.94 4.79
N THR A 340 -8.35 -0.69 5.04
CA THR A 340 -8.57 0.33 4.01
C THR A 340 -7.73 1.56 4.26
N PHE A 341 -7.13 2.08 3.18
CA PHE A 341 -6.44 3.36 3.18
C PHE A 341 -7.38 4.51 3.55
N GLY A 342 -6.84 5.50 4.26
CA GLY A 342 -7.43 6.83 4.36
C GLY A 342 -7.04 7.69 3.16
N TYR A 343 -7.73 8.81 2.95
CA TYR A 343 -7.47 9.75 1.87
C TYR A 343 -8.12 11.12 2.16
N THR A 344 -7.72 12.12 1.38
CA THR A 344 -8.45 13.39 1.28
C THR A 344 -9.23 13.40 -0.02
N GLU A 345 -10.54 13.63 0.06
CA GLU A 345 -11.40 13.81 -1.11
C GLU A 345 -11.58 15.30 -1.39
N HIS A 346 -11.21 15.73 -2.59
CA HIS A 346 -11.38 17.09 -3.07
C HIS A 346 -12.60 17.15 -3.96
N THR A 347 -13.61 17.95 -3.59
CA THR A 347 -14.80 18.15 -4.41
C THR A 347 -14.89 19.59 -4.87
N CYS A 348 -14.95 19.81 -6.19
CA CYS A 348 -15.14 21.14 -6.76
C CYS A 348 -16.55 21.64 -6.46
N ALA A 349 -16.68 22.72 -5.69
CA ALA A 349 -17.95 23.32 -5.30
C ALA A 349 -18.73 23.93 -6.50
N VAL A 350 -18.07 24.12 -7.65
CA VAL A 350 -18.66 24.72 -8.85
C VAL A 350 -19.21 23.66 -9.80
N CYS A 351 -18.42 22.64 -10.14
CA CYS A 351 -18.81 21.62 -11.13
C CYS A 351 -19.10 20.24 -10.55
N GLY A 352 -18.78 19.99 -9.27
CA GLY A 352 -19.00 18.72 -8.60
C GLY A 352 -18.00 17.61 -8.95
N TYR A 353 -16.98 17.88 -9.77
CA TYR A 353 -15.89 16.92 -9.99
C TYR A 353 -15.17 16.64 -8.68
N SER A 354 -14.82 15.38 -8.44
CA SER A 354 -14.10 14.96 -7.26
C SER A 354 -12.96 14.02 -7.60
N TYR A 355 -11.86 14.14 -6.85
CA TYR A 355 -10.74 13.21 -6.89
C TYR A 355 -10.20 12.99 -5.47
N ARG A 356 -9.34 11.99 -5.31
CA ARG A 356 -8.74 11.62 -4.02
C ARG A 356 -7.23 11.69 -4.10
N ASP A 357 -6.61 12.18 -3.05
CA ASP A 357 -5.16 12.17 -2.87
C ASP A 357 -4.80 12.01 -1.38
N THR A 358 -3.52 12.24 -1.04
CA THR A 358 -3.02 12.24 0.33
C THR A 358 -3.43 10.95 1.07
N PHE A 359 -3.14 9.83 0.44
CA PHE A 359 -3.50 8.52 0.96
C PHE A 359 -2.67 8.21 2.20
N THR A 360 -3.30 7.64 3.21
CA THR A 360 -2.63 7.16 4.43
C THR A 360 -2.82 5.66 4.55
N PRO A 361 -1.79 4.90 4.97
CA PRO A 361 -1.88 3.45 5.04
C PRO A 361 -2.94 3.01 6.05
N PRO A 362 -3.42 1.76 5.95
CA PRO A 362 -4.29 1.18 6.96
C PRO A 362 -3.66 1.29 8.36
N GLN A 363 -4.46 1.65 9.36
CA GLN A 363 -4.01 1.83 10.74
C GLN A 363 -4.92 1.11 11.72
N HIS A 364 -4.33 0.35 12.64
CA HIS A 364 -5.05 -0.21 13.76
C HIS A 364 -5.32 0.85 14.82
N THR A 365 -6.57 0.93 15.27
CA THR A 365 -6.97 1.81 16.39
C THR A 365 -6.66 1.10 17.72
N PRO A 366 -5.81 1.65 18.60
CA PRO A 366 -5.55 1.06 19.90
C PRO A 366 -6.84 0.86 20.71
N GLY A 367 -7.08 -0.36 21.19
CA GLY A 367 -8.16 -0.69 22.11
C GLY A 367 -7.71 -0.67 23.57
N GLU A 368 -8.32 -1.53 24.38
CA GLU A 368 -7.96 -1.69 25.78
C GLU A 368 -6.88 -2.78 25.95
N TRP A 369 -6.04 -2.62 26.98
CA TRP A 369 -5.13 -3.68 27.41
C TRP A 369 -5.92 -4.82 28.05
N THR A 370 -5.63 -6.04 27.63
CA THR A 370 -6.25 -7.25 28.17
C THR A 370 -5.19 -8.13 28.81
N GLU A 371 -5.40 -8.54 30.06
CA GLU A 371 -4.51 -9.53 30.71
C GLU A 371 -4.63 -10.86 29.96
N THR A 372 -3.52 -11.31 29.37
CA THR A 372 -3.42 -12.59 28.68
C THR A 372 -2.71 -13.66 29.51
N LYS A 373 -1.91 -13.22 30.49
CA LYS A 373 -1.27 -14.08 31.49
C LYS A 373 -1.22 -13.35 32.82
N ALA A 374 -1.89 -13.87 33.85
CA ALA A 374 -1.80 -13.30 35.18
C ALA A 374 -0.36 -13.46 35.75
N PRO A 375 0.18 -12.44 36.44
CA PRO A 375 1.46 -12.57 37.15
C PRO A 375 1.37 -13.59 38.29
N THR A 376 2.49 -14.26 38.58
CA THR A 376 2.64 -15.19 39.71
C THR A 376 3.77 -14.72 40.63
N GLU A 377 4.13 -15.49 41.65
CA GLU A 377 5.32 -15.18 42.48
C GLU A 377 6.65 -15.47 41.76
N THR A 378 6.61 -16.34 40.74
CA THR A 378 7.80 -16.83 40.04
C THR A 378 7.96 -16.28 38.63
N GLU A 379 6.86 -15.90 38.00
CA GLU A 379 6.82 -15.46 36.60
C GLU A 379 6.01 -14.17 36.46
N ASP A 380 6.50 -13.27 35.59
CA ASP A 380 5.76 -12.10 35.15
C ASP A 380 4.49 -12.53 34.39
N GLY A 381 3.47 -11.69 34.51
CA GLY A 381 2.28 -11.73 33.69
C GLY A 381 2.49 -11.03 32.35
N GLU A 382 1.44 -10.99 31.55
CA GLU A 382 1.43 -10.36 30.23
C GLU A 382 0.07 -9.69 30.02
N GLU A 383 0.10 -8.47 29.52
CA GLU A 383 -1.05 -7.79 28.94
C GLU A 383 -0.82 -7.64 27.44
N THR A 384 -1.90 -7.77 26.68
CA THR A 384 -1.92 -7.60 25.23
C THR A 384 -2.86 -6.47 24.85
N LEU A 385 -2.36 -5.52 24.05
CA LEU A 385 -3.13 -4.47 23.39
C LEU A 385 -3.65 -5.01 22.06
N ARG A 386 -4.96 -4.91 21.87
CA ARG A 386 -5.63 -5.32 20.64
C ARG A 386 -6.26 -4.12 19.94
N CYS A 387 -6.35 -4.20 18.62
CA CYS A 387 -7.07 -3.21 17.83
C CYS A 387 -8.56 -3.20 18.24
N ALA A 388 -9.09 -2.02 18.53
CA ALA A 388 -10.49 -1.83 18.91
C ALA A 388 -11.48 -2.22 17.81
N LEU A 389 -11.05 -2.20 16.54
CA LEU A 389 -11.91 -2.42 15.37
C LEU A 389 -11.89 -3.88 14.91
N CYS A 390 -10.72 -4.52 14.82
CA CYS A 390 -10.59 -5.88 14.26
C CYS A 390 -10.07 -6.93 15.27
N GLY A 391 -9.63 -6.52 16.47
CA GLY A 391 -9.09 -7.43 17.47
C GLY A 391 -7.68 -7.96 17.19
N ALA A 392 -7.03 -7.50 16.11
CA ALA A 392 -5.63 -7.81 15.81
C ALA A 392 -4.73 -7.41 16.98
N GLU A 393 -3.74 -8.25 17.26
CA GLU A 393 -2.75 -7.98 18.30
C GLU A 393 -1.79 -6.89 17.84
N MET A 394 -1.56 -5.89 18.68
CA MET A 394 -0.72 -4.73 18.36
C MET A 394 0.56 -4.74 19.18
N GLU A 395 0.43 -4.83 20.50
CA GLU A 395 1.55 -4.73 21.44
C GLU A 395 1.34 -5.68 22.61
N LYS A 396 2.45 -6.18 23.16
CA LYS A 396 2.49 -6.95 24.41
C LYS A 396 3.40 -6.27 25.41
N ARG A 397 3.00 -6.26 26.67
CA ARG A 397 3.85 -5.81 27.77
C ARG A 397 3.81 -6.78 28.93
N ALA A 398 4.93 -6.89 29.64
CA ALA A 398 5.01 -7.69 30.85
C ALA A 398 4.33 -6.97 32.02
N VAL A 399 3.56 -7.72 32.81
CA VAL A 399 3.06 -7.28 34.12
C VAL A 399 3.99 -7.86 35.18
N PRO A 400 4.63 -7.03 36.02
CA PRO A 400 5.58 -7.54 37.02
C PRO A 400 4.98 -8.63 37.91
N LYS A 401 5.76 -9.68 38.16
CA LYS A 401 5.44 -10.73 39.11
C LYS A 401 5.14 -10.19 40.51
N HIS A 402 4.39 -10.95 41.30
CA HIS A 402 4.09 -10.61 42.68
C HIS A 402 5.30 -10.78 43.60
N VAL A 403 5.43 -9.85 44.55
CA VAL A 403 6.44 -9.91 45.61
C VAL A 403 5.83 -10.58 46.83
N SER A 404 6.38 -11.73 47.24
CA SER A 404 5.89 -12.45 48.43
C SER A 404 5.98 -11.59 49.69
N GLY A 405 4.82 -11.32 50.31
CA GLY A 405 4.77 -10.72 51.65
C GLY A 405 4.93 -11.76 52.76
N ASP A 406 4.82 -11.30 54.01
CA ASP A 406 4.83 -12.17 55.18
C ASP A 406 3.53 -12.96 55.33
N TRP A 407 3.62 -14.17 55.89
CA TRP A 407 2.45 -14.94 56.30
C TRP A 407 1.80 -14.31 57.52
N MET A 408 0.50 -14.06 57.45
CA MET A 408 -0.30 -13.57 58.57
C MET A 408 -1.31 -14.62 59.04
N THR A 409 -1.37 -14.84 60.35
CA THR A 409 -2.42 -15.66 60.96
C THR A 409 -3.74 -14.88 60.97
N VAL A 410 -4.71 -15.36 60.20
CA VAL A 410 -6.06 -14.79 60.11
C VAL A 410 -6.95 -15.36 61.21
N THR A 411 -6.86 -16.67 61.43
CA THR A 411 -7.56 -17.38 62.48
C THR A 411 -6.55 -18.23 63.24
N ALA A 412 -6.41 -18.02 64.54
CA ALA A 412 -5.54 -18.86 65.36
C ALA A 412 -6.12 -20.30 65.43
N PRO A 413 -5.27 -21.35 65.43
CA PRO A 413 -5.73 -22.71 65.66
C PRO A 413 -6.25 -22.87 67.09
N THR A 414 -7.29 -23.68 67.26
CA THR A 414 -7.78 -24.14 68.56
C THR A 414 -7.50 -25.64 68.71
N TYR A 415 -7.91 -26.23 69.83
CA TYR A 415 -7.81 -27.68 70.04
C TYR A 415 -8.84 -28.50 69.24
N ASP A 416 -9.88 -27.84 68.71
CA ASP A 416 -10.99 -28.46 67.98
C ASP A 416 -11.19 -27.92 66.55
N ARG A 417 -10.37 -26.94 66.12
CA ARG A 417 -10.43 -26.33 64.79
C ARG A 417 -9.05 -25.88 64.32
N GLU A 418 -8.73 -26.18 63.07
CA GLU A 418 -7.53 -25.67 62.41
C GLU A 418 -7.55 -24.13 62.37
N GLY A 419 -6.36 -23.54 62.46
CA GLY A 419 -6.18 -22.12 62.17
C GLY A 419 -6.03 -21.87 60.68
N LEU A 420 -5.92 -20.61 60.29
CA LEU A 420 -5.72 -20.19 58.91
C LEU A 420 -4.64 -19.12 58.87
N ARG A 421 -3.64 -19.31 58.01
CA ARG A 421 -2.73 -18.24 57.61
C ARG A 421 -2.89 -17.91 56.13
N GLN A 422 -2.74 -16.64 55.80
CA GLN A 422 -2.78 -16.12 54.44
C GLN A 422 -1.50 -15.32 54.16
N ARG A 423 -1.09 -15.27 52.90
CA ARG A 423 0.01 -14.44 52.42
C ARG A 423 -0.48 -13.57 51.29
N PHE A 424 -0.19 -12.28 51.37
CA PHE A 424 -0.53 -11.30 50.35
C PHE A 424 0.73 -10.77 49.65
N CYS A 425 0.57 -10.28 48.43
CA CYS A 425 1.63 -9.58 47.72
C CYS A 425 1.99 -8.30 48.48
N ALA A 426 3.28 -8.07 48.71
CA ALA A 426 3.78 -6.91 49.44
C ALA A 426 3.47 -5.58 48.73
N ASP A 427 3.37 -5.61 47.39
CA ASP A 427 3.19 -4.40 46.59
C ASP A 427 1.72 -4.08 46.29
N CYS A 428 0.92 -5.09 45.95
CA CYS A 428 -0.46 -4.89 45.48
C CYS A 428 -1.54 -5.49 46.38
N GLY A 429 -1.18 -6.28 47.40
CA GLY A 429 -2.14 -6.86 48.35
C GLY A 429 -3.01 -7.99 47.82
N VAL A 430 -2.72 -8.54 46.63
CA VAL A 430 -3.37 -9.77 46.10
C VAL A 430 -3.04 -10.97 47.00
N LEU A 431 -4.01 -11.85 47.25
CA LEU A 431 -3.81 -13.09 48.01
C LEU A 431 -2.96 -14.07 47.17
N LEU A 432 -1.77 -14.42 47.66
CA LEU A 432 -0.81 -15.30 46.99
C LEU A 432 -0.89 -16.75 47.48
N GLY A 433 -1.28 -16.95 48.74
CA GLY A 433 -1.35 -18.27 49.33
C GLY A 433 -2.22 -18.31 50.58
N GLU A 434 -2.82 -19.47 50.80
CA GLU A 434 -3.63 -19.78 51.96
C GLU A 434 -3.26 -21.18 52.45
N GLU A 435 -2.99 -21.32 53.74
CA GLU A 435 -2.61 -22.59 54.36
C GLU A 435 -3.33 -22.75 55.69
N SER A 436 -3.79 -23.97 55.98
CA SER A 436 -4.31 -24.31 57.30
C SER A 436 -3.17 -24.46 58.31
N ILE A 437 -3.40 -23.98 59.52
CA ILE A 437 -2.51 -24.17 60.66
C ILE A 437 -3.07 -25.38 61.43
N PRO A 438 -2.29 -26.46 61.63
CA PRO A 438 -2.76 -27.63 62.36
C PRO A 438 -3.35 -27.26 63.72
N MET A 439 -4.37 -28.02 64.15
CA MET A 439 -4.95 -27.88 65.50
C MET A 439 -3.88 -27.95 66.58
N LEU A 440 -4.11 -27.24 67.68
CA LEU A 440 -3.24 -27.35 68.86
C LEU A 440 -3.33 -28.78 69.39
N ILE A 441 -2.19 -29.47 69.50
CA ILE A 441 -2.14 -30.80 70.08
C ILE A 441 -2.40 -30.67 71.58
N ALA A 442 -3.53 -31.20 72.04
CA ALA A 442 -3.77 -31.39 73.46
C ALA A 442 -2.65 -32.28 74.03
N ALA A 443 -1.98 -31.80 75.08
CA ALA A 443 -0.83 -32.37 75.77
C ALA A 443 -0.52 -33.86 75.48
N SER A 444 0.72 -34.16 75.08
CA SER A 444 1.21 -35.52 74.83
C SER A 444 1.44 -36.36 76.10
N GLY A 445 1.07 -35.85 77.28
CA GLY A 445 1.24 -36.52 78.55
C GLY A 445 0.65 -35.73 79.72
N ILE A 446 0.27 -36.45 80.77
CA ILE A 446 -0.13 -35.88 82.07
C ILE A 446 1.08 -36.01 82.99
N GLU A 447 1.71 -34.91 83.36
CA GLU A 447 2.71 -34.90 84.44
C GLU A 447 2.05 -34.54 85.78
N GLY A 448 2.52 -35.13 86.87
CA GLY A 448 2.09 -34.78 88.24
C GLY A 448 0.99 -35.65 88.86
N LEU A 449 0.62 -36.79 88.26
CA LEU A 449 -0.15 -37.80 88.97
C LEU A 449 0.74 -38.50 90.01
N PRO A 450 0.28 -38.69 91.26
CA PRO A 450 1.05 -39.43 92.25
C PRO A 450 1.15 -40.91 91.86
N ASP A 451 2.35 -41.50 91.93
CA ASP A 451 2.60 -42.92 91.60
C ASP A 451 1.79 -43.91 92.46
N ALA A 452 1.33 -43.45 93.63
CA ALA A 452 0.46 -44.21 94.51
C ALA A 452 -0.45 -43.28 95.32
N LEU A 453 -1.71 -43.69 95.46
CA LEU A 453 -2.66 -43.07 96.37
C LEU A 453 -3.09 -44.09 97.42
N THR A 454 -2.90 -43.76 98.70
CA THR A 454 -3.36 -44.63 99.79
C THR A 454 -4.74 -44.17 100.24
N LEU A 455 -5.73 -45.06 100.14
CA LEU A 455 -7.11 -44.82 100.57
C LEU A 455 -7.46 -45.75 101.73
N HIS A 456 -8.16 -45.24 102.74
CA HIS A 456 -8.68 -46.09 103.82
C HIS A 456 -10.03 -46.71 103.44
N TYR A 457 -10.41 -47.80 104.11
CA TYR A 457 -11.65 -48.52 103.83
C TYR A 457 -12.87 -47.60 104.01
N LYS A 458 -13.63 -47.41 102.91
CA LYS A 458 -14.79 -46.50 102.71
C LYS A 458 -14.47 -45.05 102.29
N ASP A 459 -13.22 -44.70 102.01
CA ASP A 459 -12.92 -43.41 101.39
C ASP A 459 -13.21 -43.41 99.90
N THR A 460 -13.60 -42.26 99.38
CA THR A 460 -13.72 -42.00 97.93
C THR A 460 -12.91 -40.76 97.61
N VAL A 461 -12.11 -40.84 96.56
CA VAL A 461 -11.44 -39.67 95.98
C VAL A 461 -11.87 -39.54 94.53
N THR A 462 -12.01 -38.32 94.07
CA THR A 462 -12.19 -38.00 92.65
C THR A 462 -10.93 -37.28 92.20
N LEU A 463 -10.28 -37.82 91.18
CA LEU A 463 -9.17 -37.16 90.50
C LEU A 463 -9.76 -36.48 89.27
N GLU A 464 -9.73 -35.15 89.24
CA GLU A 464 -10.03 -34.37 88.04
C GLU A 464 -8.72 -33.89 87.41
N ALA A 465 -8.56 -34.15 86.11
CA ALA A 465 -7.49 -33.60 85.30
C ALA A 465 -8.10 -32.63 84.28
N VAL A 466 -7.70 -31.37 84.35
CA VAL A 466 -8.04 -30.37 83.33
C VAL A 466 -6.83 -30.23 82.41
N ILE A 467 -6.97 -30.67 81.16
CA ILE A 467 -5.92 -30.59 80.15
C ILE A 467 -6.24 -29.38 79.27
N THR A 468 -5.46 -28.31 79.42
CA THR A 468 -5.49 -27.15 78.50
C THR A 468 -4.13 -27.03 77.81
N PRO A 469 -4.06 -26.79 76.49
CA PRO A 469 -2.80 -26.47 75.82
C PRO A 469 -2.17 -25.23 76.47
N GLU A 470 -0.85 -25.22 76.63
CA GLU A 470 -0.10 -24.11 77.26
C GLU A 470 -0.37 -22.77 76.54
N ASP A 471 -0.61 -22.85 75.22
CA ASP A 471 -0.71 -21.73 74.28
C ASP A 471 -2.15 -21.39 73.83
N ALA A 472 -3.19 -22.02 74.42
CA ALA A 472 -4.57 -21.73 74.05
C ALA A 472 -4.96 -20.29 74.43
N SER A 473 -5.40 -19.48 73.45
CA SER A 473 -5.75 -18.06 73.63
C SER A 473 -7.14 -17.83 74.27
N ASP A 474 -7.93 -18.89 74.39
CA ASP A 474 -9.32 -18.98 74.81
C ASP A 474 -9.47 -19.69 76.16
N LYS A 475 -8.65 -19.26 77.14
CA LYS A 475 -8.75 -19.70 78.55
C LYS A 475 -10.04 -19.14 79.17
N THR A 476 -11.16 -19.83 79.03
CA THR A 476 -12.39 -19.55 79.80
C THR A 476 -12.56 -20.49 80.97
#